data_AF-A0A972XDC0-F1
#
_entry.id   AF-A0A972XDC0-F1
#
_cell.length_a   1.000
_cell.length_b   1.000
_cell.length_c   1.000
_cell.angle_alpha   90.00
_cell.angle_beta   90.00
_cell.angle_gamma   90.00
#
_symmetry.space_group_name_H-M   'P 1'
#
loop_
_entity.id
_entity.type
_entity.pdbx_description
1 polymer ?
#
loop_
_entity_poly.entity_id
_entity_poly.type
_entity_poly.pdbx_seq_one_letter_code
_entity_poly.pdbx_strand_id
1 'polypeptide(L)'
;MNAPKLLFAIPQAPHLNSYPKYWAECFGRAPFLPMSRNEMDQLGWDSCDIILVTGDAYVDHPSFGMAIIGRLLESQGFRVGIISQPAWQNAEPFKILGKPNLYFGVTAGNMDSMINGYTADRKIRKDDAYTAGGMGGKRPDRCSLVYAQRCQEAFPEVPIIMGGIEASLRRIAHYDYWQDKVRRSILIDAKADILLYGNAERALVEISHRLARGEK
;
A
#
# COMPACT_ATOMS: atom_id res chain seq x y z
N MET A 1 29.36 37.01 -24.82
CA MET A 1 28.30 36.05 -25.18
C MET A 1 27.61 35.60 -23.89
N ASN A 2 26.44 36.16 -23.57
CA ASN A 2 25.66 35.72 -22.41
C ASN A 2 24.82 34.51 -22.83
N ALA A 3 25.10 33.35 -22.26
CA ALA A 3 24.24 32.18 -22.39
C ALA A 3 22.86 32.50 -21.80
N PRO A 4 21.75 32.15 -22.46
CA PRO A 4 20.42 32.36 -21.91
C PRO A 4 20.23 31.47 -20.68
N LYS A 5 19.97 32.09 -19.52
CA LYS A 5 19.49 31.38 -18.34
C LYS A 5 18.07 30.89 -18.63
N LEU A 6 17.92 29.65 -19.06
CA LEU A 6 16.64 28.94 -19.00
C LEU A 6 16.30 28.70 -17.52
N LEU A 7 15.66 29.70 -16.90
CA LEU A 7 15.00 29.58 -15.60
C LEU A 7 13.71 28.77 -15.76
N PHE A 8 13.83 27.45 -15.93
CA PHE A 8 12.75 26.58 -15.51
C PHE A 8 12.88 26.43 -13.99
N ALA A 9 12.13 27.24 -13.25
CA ALA A 9 11.98 27.01 -11.82
C ALA A 9 11.33 25.62 -11.67
N ILE A 10 12.09 24.67 -11.12
CA ILE A 10 11.54 23.36 -10.76
C ILE A 10 10.45 23.65 -9.72
N PRO A 11 9.18 23.34 -9.98
CA PRO A 11 8.11 23.60 -9.02
C PRO A 11 8.46 22.90 -7.71
N GLN A 12 8.52 23.66 -6.62
CA GLN A 12 8.82 23.13 -5.30
C GLN A 12 7.63 22.30 -4.83
N ALA A 13 7.87 21.07 -4.40
CA ALA A 13 6.80 20.19 -3.91
C ALA A 13 6.11 20.84 -2.70
N PRO A 14 4.77 20.87 -2.66
CA PRO A 14 4.02 21.40 -1.51
C PRO A 14 4.42 20.72 -0.20
N HIS A 15 4.27 21.43 0.91
CA HIS A 15 4.51 20.86 2.24
C HIS A 15 3.50 19.73 2.51
N LEU A 16 3.89 18.70 3.26
CA LEU A 16 3.02 17.54 3.52
C LEU A 16 1.67 17.92 4.16
N ASN A 17 1.68 19.02 4.93
CA ASN A 17 0.53 19.53 5.68
C ASN A 17 -0.13 20.75 5.01
N SER A 18 0.18 21.05 3.74
CA SER A 18 -0.41 22.22 3.06
C SER A 18 -1.77 21.96 2.43
N TYR A 19 -2.18 20.69 2.31
CA TYR A 19 -3.49 20.36 1.75
C TYR A 19 -4.58 20.64 2.78
N PRO A 20 -5.71 21.25 2.37
CA PRO A 20 -6.93 21.19 3.16
C PRO A 20 -7.25 19.72 3.45
N LYS A 21 -7.63 19.42 4.69
CA LYS A 21 -7.99 18.06 5.05
C LYS A 21 -9.24 17.63 4.29
N TYR A 22 -9.31 16.34 4.04
CA TYR A 22 -10.48 15.72 3.44
C TYR A 22 -11.69 15.82 4.38
N TRP A 23 -12.90 15.86 3.81
CA TRP A 23 -14.14 16.16 4.55
C TRP A 23 -14.39 15.21 5.73
N ALA A 24 -13.90 13.97 5.62
CA ALA A 24 -14.09 12.94 6.64
C ALA A 24 -13.26 13.18 7.92
N GLU A 25 -12.49 14.28 7.97
CA GLU A 25 -11.82 14.71 9.20
C GLU A 25 -12.78 14.92 10.39
N CYS A 26 -14.06 15.16 10.12
CA CYS A 26 -15.10 15.32 11.14
C CYS A 26 -15.32 14.06 11.99
N PHE A 27 -14.93 12.88 11.50
CA PHE A 27 -14.96 11.63 12.27
C PHE A 27 -13.75 11.48 13.21
N GLY A 28 -12.74 12.35 13.11
CA GLY A 28 -11.51 12.23 13.89
C GLY A 28 -10.60 11.09 13.40
N ARG A 29 -9.63 10.70 14.24
CA ARG A 29 -8.70 9.59 13.97
C ARG A 29 -9.11 8.36 14.77
N ALA A 30 -9.00 7.18 14.17
CA ALA A 30 -9.30 5.94 14.86
C ALA A 30 -8.21 5.61 15.90
N PRO A 31 -8.54 5.04 17.06
CA PRO A 31 -7.52 4.56 18.02
C PRO A 31 -6.57 3.54 17.38
N PHE A 32 -7.12 2.65 16.54
CA PHE A 32 -6.41 1.75 15.62
C PHE A 32 -7.13 1.77 14.28
N LEU A 33 -6.41 1.54 13.18
CA LEU A 33 -7.05 1.41 11.87
C LEU A 33 -7.99 0.18 11.89
N PRO A 34 -9.27 0.31 11.49
CA PRO A 34 -10.21 -0.80 11.53
C PRO A 34 -9.80 -1.91 10.56
N MET A 35 -9.93 -3.15 11.02
CA MET A 35 -9.70 -4.38 10.26
C MET A 35 -10.99 -5.16 9.98
N SER A 36 -12.11 -4.73 10.58
CA SER A 36 -13.43 -5.35 10.44
C SER A 36 -14.54 -4.32 10.32
N ARG A 37 -15.72 -4.77 9.83
CA ARG A 37 -16.92 -3.93 9.80
C ARG A 37 -17.39 -3.49 11.17
N ASN A 38 -17.31 -4.36 12.17
CA ASN A 38 -17.69 -4.02 13.55
C ASN A 38 -16.83 -2.87 14.11
N GLU A 39 -15.51 -2.88 13.85
CA GLU A 39 -14.65 -1.76 14.24
C GLU A 39 -14.99 -0.47 13.49
N MET A 40 -15.37 -0.55 12.21
CA MET A 40 -15.88 0.62 11.48
C MET A 40 -17.19 1.15 12.07
N ASP A 41 -18.12 0.27 12.45
CA ASP A 41 -19.39 0.65 13.07
C ASP A 41 -19.15 1.38 14.40
N GLN A 42 -18.18 0.93 15.20
CA GLN A 42 -17.75 1.61 16.44
C GLN A 42 -17.17 3.01 16.19
N LEU A 43 -16.54 3.22 15.03
CA LEU A 43 -16.05 4.52 14.58
C LEU A 43 -17.12 5.39 13.89
N GLY A 44 -18.33 4.83 13.68
CA GLY A 44 -19.39 5.48 12.92
C GLY A 44 -19.12 5.58 11.42
N TRP A 45 -18.26 4.72 10.87
CA TRP A 45 -17.86 4.73 9.47
C TRP A 45 -18.69 3.72 8.65
N ASP A 46 -19.34 4.20 7.60
CA ASP A 46 -20.04 3.34 6.62
C ASP A 46 -19.07 2.66 5.62
N SER A 47 -17.96 3.33 5.32
CA SER A 47 -17.00 2.98 4.29
C SER A 47 -15.61 3.51 4.65
N CYS A 48 -14.57 2.86 4.13
CA CYS A 48 -13.22 3.42 4.13
C CYS A 48 -13.03 4.24 2.86
N ASP A 49 -12.29 5.34 2.94
CA ASP A 49 -11.89 6.07 1.74
C ASP A 49 -10.71 5.35 1.08
N ILE A 50 -9.79 4.84 1.89
CA ILE A 50 -8.60 4.11 1.46
C ILE A 50 -8.50 2.82 2.28
N ILE A 51 -8.21 1.70 1.63
CA ILE A 51 -7.92 0.43 2.31
C ILE A 51 -6.49 0.04 2.01
N LEU A 52 -5.67 -0.10 3.06
CA LEU A 52 -4.32 -0.61 2.97
C LEU A 52 -4.33 -2.14 3.07
N VAL A 53 -3.63 -2.82 2.17
CA VAL A 53 -3.48 -4.28 2.18
C VAL A 53 -2.00 -4.60 2.35
N THR A 54 -1.66 -5.31 3.42
CA THR A 54 -0.26 -5.55 3.83
C THR A 54 0.05 -7.02 4.04
N GLY A 55 1.26 -7.43 3.64
CA GLY A 55 1.81 -8.76 3.91
C GLY A 55 2.27 -8.97 5.36
N ASP A 56 2.38 -7.90 6.16
CA ASP A 56 2.73 -7.96 7.58
C ASP A 56 1.50 -8.03 8.48
N ALA A 57 1.67 -8.51 9.71
CA ALA A 57 0.75 -8.28 10.81
C ALA A 57 0.58 -6.76 11.04
N TYR A 58 -0.64 -6.32 11.34
CA TYR A 58 -0.87 -4.93 11.71
C TYR A 58 -0.35 -4.67 13.12
N VAL A 59 0.75 -3.94 13.19
CA VAL A 59 1.31 -3.36 14.42
C VAL A 59 1.36 -1.86 14.22
N ASP A 60 0.61 -1.12 15.02
CA ASP A 60 0.53 0.34 14.91
C ASP A 60 1.76 1.00 15.57
N HIS A 61 2.90 0.88 14.89
CA HIS A 61 4.19 1.33 15.39
C HIS A 61 5.03 1.95 14.26
N PRO A 62 5.83 3.02 14.50
CA PRO A 62 6.62 3.69 13.47
C PRO A 62 7.70 2.83 12.80
N SER A 63 8.02 1.64 13.33
CA SER A 63 8.90 0.69 12.62
C SER A 63 8.20 -0.05 11.48
N PHE A 64 6.89 0.14 11.32
CA PHE A 64 6.06 -0.53 10.34
C PHE A 64 5.56 0.47 9.29
N GLY A 65 6.01 0.31 8.04
CA GLY A 65 5.77 1.30 6.99
C GLY A 65 4.28 1.56 6.71
N MET A 66 3.47 0.50 6.65
CA MET A 66 2.02 0.63 6.44
C MET A 66 1.31 1.36 7.59
N ALA A 67 1.80 1.26 8.83
CA ALA A 67 1.24 1.99 9.97
C ALA A 67 1.51 3.49 9.83
N ILE A 68 2.75 3.89 9.51
CA ILE A 68 3.09 5.29 9.22
C ILE A 68 2.21 5.84 8.08
N ILE A 69 2.10 5.08 6.99
CA ILE A 69 1.30 5.50 5.83
C ILE A 69 -0.17 5.64 6.20
N GLY A 70 -0.75 4.71 6.95
CA GLY A 70 -2.13 4.81 7.41
C GLY A 70 -2.37 6.04 8.29
N ARG A 71 -1.49 6.29 9.27
CA ARG A 71 -1.57 7.47 10.13
C ARG A 71 -1.32 8.78 9.39
N LEU A 72 -0.46 8.76 8.38
CA LEU A 72 -0.26 9.90 7.47
C LEU A 72 -1.55 10.22 6.72
N LEU A 73 -2.20 9.21 6.13
CA LEU A 73 -3.46 9.40 5.40
C LEU A 73 -4.60 9.87 6.32
N GLU A 74 -4.74 9.31 7.52
CA GLU A 74 -5.69 9.83 8.52
C GLU A 74 -5.36 11.28 8.92
N SER A 75 -4.07 11.65 8.97
CA SER A 75 -3.69 13.03 9.27
C SER A 75 -4.16 14.03 8.20
N GLN A 76 -4.39 13.55 6.98
CA GLN A 76 -4.96 14.30 5.86
C GLN A 76 -6.51 14.26 5.86
N GLY A 77 -7.15 13.63 6.84
CA GLY A 77 -8.61 13.58 7.00
C GLY A 77 -9.30 12.40 6.31
N PHE A 78 -8.57 11.42 5.79
CA PHE A 78 -9.16 10.23 5.17
C PHE A 78 -9.54 9.17 6.21
N ARG A 79 -10.63 8.44 5.97
CA ARG A 79 -10.96 7.21 6.71
C ARG A 79 -10.15 6.06 6.11
N VAL A 80 -9.25 5.49 6.90
CA VAL A 80 -8.30 4.48 6.43
C VAL A 80 -8.54 3.17 7.14
N GLY A 81 -8.82 2.11 6.39
CA GLY A 81 -8.89 0.74 6.88
C GLY A 81 -7.63 -0.05 6.54
N ILE A 82 -7.41 -1.17 7.22
CA ILE A 82 -6.28 -2.06 6.92
C ILE A 82 -6.72 -3.54 6.87
N ILE A 83 -6.26 -4.25 5.84
CA ILE A 83 -6.39 -5.69 5.70
C ILE A 83 -4.99 -6.28 5.82
N SER A 84 -4.72 -6.92 6.95
CA SER A 84 -3.42 -7.49 7.29
C SER A 84 -3.40 -9.00 7.09
N GLN A 85 -2.41 -9.48 6.34
CA GLN A 85 -2.19 -10.90 6.02
C GLN A 85 -3.45 -11.66 5.56
N PRO A 86 -4.26 -11.10 4.61
CA PRO A 86 -5.43 -11.80 4.13
C PRO A 86 -5.04 -13.12 3.45
N ALA A 87 -5.85 -14.15 3.66
CA ALA A 87 -5.73 -15.39 2.88
C ALA A 87 -5.93 -15.07 1.39
N TRP A 88 -5.03 -15.55 0.53
CA TRP A 88 -4.93 -15.12 -0.88
C TRP A 88 -5.37 -16.19 -1.88
N GLN A 89 -5.99 -17.26 -1.43
CA GLN A 89 -6.50 -18.33 -2.29
C GLN A 89 -7.71 -17.87 -3.11
N ASN A 90 -8.44 -16.86 -2.63
CA ASN A 90 -9.54 -16.20 -3.34
C ASN A 90 -9.66 -14.73 -2.87
N ALA A 91 -10.60 -13.98 -3.45
CA ALA A 91 -10.79 -12.55 -3.21
C ALA A 91 -11.66 -12.20 -1.99
N GLU A 92 -12.34 -13.17 -1.36
CA GLU A 92 -13.30 -12.87 -0.26
C GLU A 92 -12.66 -12.17 0.94
N PRO A 93 -11.45 -12.55 1.41
CA PRO A 93 -10.79 -11.84 2.51
C PRO A 93 -10.49 -10.36 2.21
N PHE A 94 -10.39 -9.99 0.93
CA PHE A 94 -10.13 -8.63 0.48
C PHE A 94 -11.42 -7.77 0.44
N LYS A 95 -12.58 -8.38 0.67
CA LYS A 95 -13.89 -7.71 0.74
C LYS A 95 -14.34 -7.41 2.17
N ILE A 96 -13.56 -7.80 3.20
CA ILE A 96 -13.98 -7.71 4.61
C ILE A 96 -14.32 -6.29 5.06
N LEU A 97 -13.64 -5.27 4.51
CA LEU A 97 -13.92 -3.84 4.72
C LEU A 97 -14.78 -3.22 3.61
N GLY A 98 -15.28 -4.04 2.69
CA GLY A 98 -15.98 -3.64 1.46
C GLY A 98 -15.16 -2.79 0.51
N LYS A 99 -15.88 -2.05 -0.35
CA LYS A 99 -15.29 -1.22 -1.40
C LYS A 99 -14.76 0.09 -0.81
N PRO A 100 -13.49 0.46 -1.05
CA PRO A 100 -12.99 1.78 -0.67
C PRO A 100 -13.53 2.86 -1.62
N ASN A 101 -13.68 4.09 -1.12
CA ASN A 101 -14.19 5.20 -1.94
C ASN A 101 -13.16 5.73 -2.95
N LEU A 102 -11.86 5.59 -2.67
CA LEU A 102 -10.77 6.12 -3.49
C LEU A 102 -9.91 5.01 -4.11
N TYR A 103 -9.21 4.20 -3.31
CA TYR A 103 -8.28 3.19 -3.83
C TYR A 103 -7.88 2.12 -2.81
N PHE A 104 -7.28 1.03 -3.31
CA PHE A 104 -6.50 0.08 -2.51
C PHE A 104 -5.02 0.45 -2.51
N GLY A 105 -4.43 0.56 -1.31
CA GLY A 105 -2.99 0.71 -1.13
C GLY A 105 -2.32 -0.63 -0.86
N VAL A 106 -1.52 -1.16 -1.78
CA VAL A 106 -0.97 -2.54 -1.67
C VAL A 106 0.52 -2.55 -1.37
N THR A 107 0.93 -3.36 -0.38
CA THR A 107 2.34 -3.59 -0.05
C THR A 107 2.61 -5.01 0.46
N ALA A 108 3.80 -5.53 0.19
CA ALA A 108 4.28 -6.79 0.79
C ALA A 108 4.66 -6.66 2.27
N GLY A 109 4.74 -5.43 2.80
CA GLY A 109 5.17 -5.13 4.16
C GLY A 109 6.59 -4.58 4.25
N ASN A 110 7.20 -4.74 5.42
CA ASN A 110 8.53 -4.26 5.78
C ASN A 110 9.67 -5.04 5.14
N MET A 111 9.39 -6.20 4.55
CA MET A 111 10.39 -6.99 3.83
C MET A 111 9.81 -7.59 2.56
N ASP A 112 10.69 -7.84 1.59
CA ASP A 112 10.36 -8.60 0.39
C ASP A 112 9.83 -10.00 0.76
N SER A 113 8.72 -10.42 0.17
CA SER A 113 8.05 -11.65 0.58
C SER A 113 8.85 -12.90 0.22
N MET A 114 9.68 -12.85 -0.83
CA MET A 114 10.58 -13.95 -1.18
C MET A 114 11.74 -14.04 -0.18
N ILE A 115 12.34 -12.91 0.20
CA ILE A 115 13.41 -12.90 1.22
C ILE A 115 12.88 -13.36 2.58
N ASN A 116 11.61 -13.06 2.87
CA ASN A 116 10.95 -13.49 4.10
C ASN A 116 10.60 -14.97 4.12
N GLY A 117 10.17 -15.52 2.98
CA GLY A 117 9.82 -16.93 2.86
C GLY A 117 11.03 -17.86 2.72
N TYR A 118 12.19 -17.36 2.27
CA TYR A 118 13.31 -18.21 1.87
C TYR A 118 14.67 -17.72 2.36
N THR A 119 15.61 -18.65 2.53
CA THR A 119 17.03 -18.35 2.70
C THR A 119 17.69 -18.02 1.35
N ALA A 120 18.93 -17.51 1.37
CA ALA A 120 19.71 -17.27 0.15
C ALA A 120 19.90 -18.56 -0.68
N ASP A 121 20.00 -19.71 -0.02
CA ASP A 121 20.07 -21.04 -0.64
C ASP A 121 18.69 -21.59 -1.08
N ARG A 122 17.66 -20.74 -1.12
CA ARG A 122 16.28 -21.06 -1.51
C ARG A 122 15.58 -22.10 -0.61
N LYS A 123 16.01 -22.25 0.65
CA LYS A 123 15.31 -23.10 1.63
C LYS A 123 14.16 -22.32 2.25
N ILE A 124 13.01 -22.96 2.42
CA ILE A 124 11.84 -22.36 3.08
C ILE A 124 12.16 -22.05 4.54
N ARG A 125 11.89 -20.82 4.98
CA ARG A 125 11.92 -20.39 6.38
C ARG A 125 10.67 -20.87 7.10
N LYS A 126 10.83 -21.31 8.35
CA LYS A 126 9.71 -21.76 9.19
C LYS A 126 9.05 -20.61 9.94
N ASP A 127 9.78 -19.50 10.06
CA ASP A 127 9.43 -18.32 10.83
C ASP A 127 9.29 -17.08 9.95
N ASP A 128 8.46 -16.14 10.39
CA ASP A 128 8.27 -14.83 9.78
C ASP A 128 8.23 -13.77 10.89
N ALA A 129 9.25 -12.91 10.92
CA ALA A 129 9.44 -11.89 11.96
C ALA A 129 8.32 -10.83 12.01
N TYR A 130 7.54 -10.70 10.94
CA TYR A 130 6.45 -9.73 10.82
C TYR A 130 5.07 -10.39 10.83
N THR A 131 5.00 -11.65 11.26
CA THR A 131 3.75 -12.39 11.46
C THR A 131 3.48 -12.59 12.95
N ALA A 132 2.22 -12.51 13.36
CA ALA A 132 1.82 -12.80 14.74
C ALA A 132 2.30 -14.19 15.17
N GLY A 133 2.99 -14.26 16.32
CA GLY A 133 3.56 -15.51 16.84
C GLY A 133 4.74 -16.06 16.01
N GLY A 134 5.30 -15.30 15.07
CA GLY A 134 6.44 -15.72 14.26
C GLY A 134 6.11 -16.81 13.22
N MET A 135 4.83 -17.05 12.92
CA MET A 135 4.42 -18.16 12.05
C MET A 135 4.84 -17.93 10.59
N GLY A 136 5.57 -18.86 9.99
CA GLY A 136 5.82 -18.84 8.55
C GLY A 136 4.56 -19.09 7.71
N GLY A 137 4.59 -18.69 6.44
CA GLY A 137 3.56 -19.03 5.45
C GLY A 137 2.25 -18.25 5.57
N LYS A 138 2.26 -17.07 6.20
CA LYS A 138 1.07 -16.18 6.31
C LYS A 138 0.95 -15.12 5.22
N ARG A 139 1.89 -15.06 4.28
CA ARG A 139 1.82 -14.21 3.08
C ARG A 139 2.26 -15.00 1.83
N PRO A 140 1.79 -14.65 0.62
CA PRO A 140 2.22 -15.29 -0.61
C PRO A 140 3.64 -14.89 -1.03
N ASP A 141 4.25 -15.76 -1.83
CA ASP A 141 5.38 -15.41 -2.69
C ASP A 141 4.96 -14.30 -3.67
N ARG A 142 5.81 -13.28 -3.85
CA ARG A 142 5.52 -12.06 -4.63
C ARG A 142 4.21 -11.41 -4.15
N CYS A 143 4.18 -11.14 -2.84
CA CYS A 143 2.99 -10.72 -2.11
C CYS A 143 2.29 -9.51 -2.73
N SER A 144 3.03 -8.47 -3.13
CA SER A 144 2.46 -7.27 -3.76
C SER A 144 1.71 -7.59 -5.05
N LEU A 145 2.20 -8.53 -5.86
CA LEU A 145 1.55 -8.94 -7.10
C LEU A 145 0.26 -9.71 -6.80
N VAL A 146 0.32 -10.69 -5.91
CA VAL A 146 -0.83 -11.51 -5.55
C VAL A 146 -1.93 -10.66 -4.91
N TYR A 147 -1.57 -9.76 -3.99
CA TYR A 147 -2.55 -8.90 -3.32
C TYR A 147 -3.17 -7.88 -4.26
N ALA A 148 -2.40 -7.28 -5.18
CA ALA A 148 -2.97 -6.42 -6.21
C ALA A 148 -4.01 -7.16 -7.06
N GLN A 149 -3.69 -8.39 -7.49
CA GLN A 149 -4.63 -9.22 -8.24
C GLN A 149 -5.91 -9.52 -7.43
N ARG A 150 -5.79 -9.82 -6.13
CA ARG A 150 -6.97 -10.08 -5.29
C ARG A 150 -7.81 -8.85 -5.02
N CYS A 151 -7.21 -7.67 -4.87
CA CYS A 151 -7.94 -6.40 -4.83
C CYS A 151 -8.70 -6.17 -6.13
N GLN A 152 -8.06 -6.41 -7.29
CA GLN A 152 -8.69 -6.29 -8.61
C GLN A 152 -9.85 -7.27 -8.80
N GLU A 153 -9.73 -8.50 -8.28
CA GLU A 153 -10.82 -9.49 -8.31
C GLU A 153 -11.96 -9.13 -7.35
N ALA A 154 -11.65 -8.50 -6.21
CA ALA A 154 -12.64 -8.08 -5.23
C ALA A 154 -13.48 -6.91 -5.73
N PHE A 155 -12.85 -5.89 -6.30
CA PHE A 155 -13.50 -4.68 -6.83
C PHE A 155 -12.77 -4.16 -8.09
N PRO A 156 -13.13 -4.65 -9.30
CA PRO A 156 -12.40 -4.36 -10.53
C PRO A 156 -12.32 -2.88 -10.94
N GLU A 157 -13.24 -2.05 -10.44
CA GLU A 157 -13.34 -0.63 -10.75
C GLU A 157 -12.53 0.27 -9.80
N VAL A 158 -11.93 -0.31 -8.75
CA VAL A 158 -11.20 0.44 -7.73
C VAL A 158 -9.73 0.53 -8.12
N PRO A 159 -9.15 1.74 -8.20
CA PRO A 159 -7.73 1.91 -8.46
C PRO A 159 -6.85 1.20 -7.43
N ILE A 160 -5.70 0.70 -7.88
CA ILE A 160 -4.67 0.07 -7.06
C ILE A 160 -3.42 0.93 -7.11
N ILE A 161 -3.03 1.44 -5.94
CA ILE A 161 -1.76 2.12 -5.73
C ILE A 161 -0.84 1.17 -4.98
N MET A 162 0.28 0.79 -5.57
CA MET A 162 1.23 -0.13 -4.95
C MET A 162 2.51 0.57 -4.50
N GLY A 163 3.13 0.04 -3.44
CA GLY A 163 4.36 0.60 -2.89
C GLY A 163 5.07 -0.33 -1.92
N GLY A 164 6.00 0.25 -1.16
CA GLY A 164 6.89 -0.47 -0.24
C GLY A 164 8.08 -1.11 -0.95
N ILE A 165 8.88 -1.85 -0.18
CA ILE A 165 10.19 -2.36 -0.62
C ILE A 165 10.05 -3.28 -1.83
N GLU A 166 9.15 -4.26 -1.76
CA GLU A 166 8.98 -5.26 -2.82
C GLU A 166 8.61 -4.63 -4.18
N ALA A 167 7.70 -3.65 -4.18
CA ALA A 167 7.29 -2.95 -5.40
C ALA A 167 8.39 -2.00 -5.91
N SER A 168 9.02 -1.24 -5.00
CA SER A 168 10.06 -0.25 -5.34
C SER A 168 11.27 -0.87 -6.05
N LEU A 169 11.68 -2.05 -5.58
CA LEU A 169 12.80 -2.80 -6.15
C LEU A 169 12.49 -3.40 -7.53
N ARG A 170 11.21 -3.54 -7.87
CA ARG A 170 10.72 -4.14 -9.14
C ARG A 170 10.02 -3.13 -10.05
N ARG A 171 10.22 -1.83 -9.84
CA ARG A 171 9.54 -0.74 -10.57
C ARG A 171 9.89 -0.66 -12.05
N ILE A 172 11.06 -1.17 -12.44
CA ILE A 172 11.53 -1.28 -13.84
C ILE A 172 11.86 -2.74 -14.15
N ALA A 173 12.33 -3.00 -15.37
CA ALA A 173 12.88 -4.30 -15.70
C ALA A 173 13.99 -4.68 -14.70
N HIS A 174 13.91 -5.89 -14.16
CA HIS A 174 14.80 -6.36 -13.10
C HIS A 174 15.12 -7.83 -13.30
N TYR A 175 16.27 -8.26 -12.80
CA TYR A 175 16.63 -9.67 -12.75
C TYR A 175 15.97 -10.33 -11.53
N ASP A 176 15.15 -11.36 -11.76
CA ASP A 176 14.53 -12.16 -10.72
C ASP A 176 15.44 -13.34 -10.40
N TYR A 177 16.15 -13.25 -9.27
CA TYR A 177 17.08 -14.27 -8.80
C TYR A 177 16.42 -15.65 -8.59
N TRP A 178 15.13 -15.69 -8.28
CA TRP A 178 14.42 -16.92 -7.97
C TRP A 178 14.09 -17.72 -9.24
N GLN A 179 13.83 -17.02 -10.35
CA GLN A 179 13.48 -17.60 -11.65
C GLN A 179 14.62 -17.55 -12.67
N ASP A 180 15.77 -16.98 -12.32
CA ASP A 180 16.93 -16.80 -13.19
C ASP A 180 16.58 -16.16 -14.55
N LYS A 181 15.82 -15.06 -14.50
CA LYS A 181 15.40 -14.35 -15.72
C LYS A 181 15.18 -12.87 -15.48
N VAL A 182 15.24 -12.09 -16.56
CA VAL A 182 14.80 -10.70 -16.55
C VAL A 182 13.27 -10.64 -16.63
N ARG A 183 12.65 -9.96 -15.68
CA ARG A 183 11.23 -9.63 -15.67
C ARG A 183 11.01 -8.16 -16.02
N ARG A 184 9.85 -7.86 -16.58
CA ARG A 184 9.38 -6.48 -16.74
C ARG A 184 8.96 -5.88 -15.39
N SER A 185 8.56 -4.61 -15.40
CA SER A 185 8.08 -3.91 -14.20
C SER A 185 6.92 -4.67 -13.54
N ILE A 186 6.94 -4.74 -12.20
CA ILE A 186 5.84 -5.31 -11.41
C ILE A 186 4.53 -4.55 -11.64
N LEU A 187 4.58 -3.25 -11.97
CA LEU A 187 3.39 -2.44 -12.26
C LEU A 187 2.56 -3.07 -13.39
N ILE A 188 3.23 -3.55 -14.44
CA ILE A 188 2.60 -4.17 -15.61
C ILE A 188 2.05 -5.57 -15.25
N ASP A 189 2.80 -6.35 -14.47
CA ASP A 189 2.39 -7.70 -14.09
C ASP A 189 1.23 -7.69 -13.09
N ALA A 190 1.23 -6.76 -12.13
CA ALA A 190 0.19 -6.59 -11.14
C ALA A 190 -1.06 -5.90 -11.68
N LYS A 191 -0.97 -5.26 -12.86
CA LYS A 191 -2.01 -4.39 -13.43
C LYS A 191 -2.48 -3.30 -12.44
N ALA A 192 -1.56 -2.80 -11.61
CA ALA A 192 -1.86 -1.66 -10.76
C ALA A 192 -1.86 -0.37 -11.58
N ASP A 193 -2.56 0.65 -11.10
CA ASP A 193 -2.68 1.94 -11.80
C ASP A 193 -1.45 2.81 -11.53
N ILE A 194 -0.94 2.80 -10.30
CA ILE A 194 0.21 3.61 -9.88
C ILE A 194 1.16 2.79 -9.02
N LEU A 195 2.47 2.92 -9.28
CA LEU A 195 3.54 2.45 -8.39
C LEU A 195 4.29 3.63 -7.81
N LEU A 196 4.31 3.69 -6.48
CA LEU A 196 5.11 4.64 -5.70
C LEU A 196 6.37 3.96 -5.17
N TYR A 197 7.52 4.62 -5.28
CA TYR A 197 8.81 4.07 -4.88
C TYR A 197 9.64 5.04 -4.05
N GLY A 198 10.48 4.50 -3.16
CA GLY A 198 11.28 5.30 -2.23
C GLY A 198 10.44 6.02 -1.17
N ASN A 199 10.86 7.22 -0.78
CA ASN A 199 10.15 8.08 0.18
C ASN A 199 8.99 8.78 -0.52
N ALA A 200 7.86 8.08 -0.59
CA ALA A 200 6.73 8.46 -1.42
C ALA A 200 5.58 9.16 -0.69
N GLU A 201 5.77 9.59 0.56
CA GLU A 201 4.74 10.21 1.40
C GLU A 201 4.10 11.42 0.70
N ARG A 202 4.92 12.28 0.11
CA ARG A 202 4.45 13.46 -0.64
C ARG A 202 3.64 13.08 -1.87
N ALA A 203 4.12 12.10 -2.62
CA ALA A 203 3.44 11.62 -3.82
C ALA A 203 2.10 10.96 -3.46
N LEU A 204 2.07 10.18 -2.38
CA LEU A 204 0.87 9.52 -1.89
C LEU A 204 -0.19 10.53 -1.43
N VAL A 205 0.22 11.55 -0.66
CA VAL A 205 -0.69 12.63 -0.21
C VAL A 205 -1.26 13.37 -1.42
N GLU A 206 -0.42 13.75 -2.39
CA GLU A 206 -0.87 14.42 -3.62
C GLU A 206 -1.88 13.57 -4.40
N ILE A 207 -1.58 12.30 -4.65
CA ILE A 207 -2.47 11.41 -5.40
C ILE A 207 -3.79 11.21 -4.66
N SER A 208 -3.76 11.02 -3.34
CA SER A 208 -4.98 10.81 -2.54
C SER A 208 -5.91 12.03 -2.62
N HIS A 209 -5.37 13.24 -2.55
CA HIS A 209 -6.15 14.47 -2.69
C HIS A 209 -6.65 14.71 -4.12
N ARG A 210 -5.89 14.34 -5.15
CA ARG A 210 -6.34 14.41 -6.55
C ARG A 210 -7.48 13.44 -6.84
N LEU A 211 -7.35 12.18 -6.39
CA LEU A 211 -8.42 11.19 -6.51
C LEU A 211 -9.68 11.64 -5.75
N ALA A 212 -9.51 12.22 -4.56
CA ALA A 212 -10.61 12.80 -3.78
C ALA A 212 -11.35 13.95 -4.48
N ARG A 213 -10.69 14.63 -5.43
CA ARG A 213 -11.27 15.68 -6.28
C ARG A 213 -11.84 15.13 -7.60
N GLY A 214 -11.74 13.83 -7.83
CA GLY A 214 -12.24 13.16 -9.03
C GLY A 214 -11.30 13.22 -10.24
N GLU A 215 -10.03 13.59 -10.05
CA GLU A 215 -9.02 13.48 -11.10
C GLU A 215 -8.68 12.00 -11.32
N LYS A 216 -8.86 11.50 -12.55
CA LYS A 216 -8.62 10.10 -12.95
C LYS A 216 -7.46 9.99 -13.92
#